data_AF-A0A2N2DIH2-F1
#
_entry.id   AF-A0A2N2DIH2-F1
#
_cell.length_a   1.000
_cell.length_b   1.000
_cell.length_c   1.000
_cell.angle_alpha   90.00
_cell.angle_beta   90.00
_cell.angle_gamma   90.00
#
_symmetry.space_group_name_H-M   'P 1'
#
loop_
_entity.id
_entity.type
_entity.pdbx_description
1 polymer ?
#
loop_
_entity_poly.entity_id
_entity_poly.type
_entity_poly.pdbx_seq_one_letter_code
_entity_poly.pdbx_strand_id
1 'polypeptide(L)'
;MGQFSSHPNMGLRTLKRSVGLAFFLELFYLIGHYMWKWPFPTPMVIFEIFITVGLGTLLGIVFSRIWPLPPRKGFERIMRTLLVGIPALGIGIGLQVLIQGANPTQALYMVFTLAAWFGSFHYVRIETPEETAEYEEREKKRKKKQI
;
A
#
# COMPACT_ATOMS: atom_id res chain seq x y z
N MET A 1 -10.85 9.33 20.70
CA MET A 1 -9.59 9.33 19.92
C MET A 1 -8.98 7.93 20.02
N GLY A 2 -8.96 7.17 18.92
CA GLY A 2 -8.45 5.79 18.95
C GLY A 2 -6.95 5.77 19.28
N GLN A 3 -6.56 4.89 20.20
CA GLN A 3 -5.14 4.69 20.52
C GLN A 3 -4.46 4.03 19.32
N PHE A 4 -3.36 4.61 18.85
CA PHE A 4 -2.56 4.12 17.73
C PHE A 4 -1.28 3.47 18.29
N SER A 5 -1.08 2.17 18.10
CA SER A 5 0.19 1.53 18.47
C SER A 5 1.08 1.37 17.24
N SER A 6 2.04 2.29 17.05
CA SER A 6 3.18 2.04 16.16
C SER A 6 4.22 1.23 16.93
N HIS A 7 4.33 -0.07 16.65
CA HIS A 7 5.42 -0.88 17.20
C HIS A 7 6.77 -0.29 16.71
N PRO A 8 7.81 -0.11 17.56
CA PRO A 8 9.08 0.53 17.19
C PRO A 8 9.80 -0.10 15.99
N ASN A 9 9.52 -1.37 15.68
CA ASN A 9 10.10 -2.09 14.54
C ASN A 9 9.26 -1.99 13.24
N MET A 10 8.12 -1.30 13.25
CA MET A 10 7.23 -1.18 12.08
C MET A 10 7.90 -0.37 10.96
N GLY A 11 8.64 0.69 11.30
CA GLY A 11 9.36 1.51 10.31
C GLY A 11 10.38 0.70 9.51
N LEU A 12 11.20 -0.10 10.19
CA LEU A 12 12.20 -0.96 9.56
C LEU A 12 11.55 -2.07 8.70
N ARG A 13 10.44 -2.65 9.15
CA ARG A 13 9.68 -3.63 8.36
C ARG A 13 9.08 -3.02 7.10
N THR A 14 8.52 -1.81 7.20
CA THR A 14 8.00 -1.10 6.03
C THR A 14 9.13 -0.73 5.07
N LEU A 15 10.24 -0.20 5.57
CA LEU A 15 11.43 0.09 4.75
C LEU A 15 11.95 -1.16 4.03
N LYS A 16 12.15 -2.27 4.74
CA LYS A 16 12.59 -3.54 4.14
C LYS A 16 11.63 -4.03 3.06
N ARG A 17 10.32 -3.87 3.25
CA ARG A 17 9.31 -4.22 2.25
C ARG A 17 9.35 -3.31 1.04
N SER A 18 9.47 -1.99 1.23
CA SER A 18 9.55 -1.03 0.13
C SER A 18 10.82 -1.22 -0.69
N VAL A 19 11.96 -1.45 -0.04
CA VAL A 19 13.22 -1.78 -0.71
C VAL A 19 13.10 -3.11 -1.46
N GLY A 20 12.52 -4.15 -0.83
CA GLY A 20 12.27 -5.43 -1.49
C GLY A 20 11.34 -5.31 -2.71
N LEU A 21 10.32 -4.46 -2.62
CA LEU A 21 9.41 -4.16 -3.74
C LEU A 21 10.15 -3.45 -4.87
N ALA A 22 11.01 -2.47 -4.58
CA ALA A 22 11.82 -1.79 -5.58
C ALA A 22 12.74 -2.78 -6.33
N PHE A 23 13.49 -3.61 -5.59
CA PHE A 23 14.33 -4.65 -6.20
C PHE A 23 13.54 -5.68 -7.01
N PHE A 24 12.38 -6.09 -6.52
CA PHE A 24 11.51 -7.02 -7.26
C PHE A 24 11.05 -6.41 -8.58
N LEU A 25 10.68 -5.13 -8.59
CA LEU A 25 10.27 -4.41 -9.79
C LEU A 25 11.42 -4.23 -10.78
N GLU A 26 12.62 -3.94 -10.29
CA GLU A 26 13.83 -3.90 -11.13
C GLU A 26 14.12 -5.25 -11.76
N LEU A 27 14.06 -6.33 -10.98
CA LEU A 27 14.27 -7.68 -11.48
C LEU A 27 13.20 -8.05 -12.52
N PHE A 28 11.94 -7.72 -12.26
CA PHE A 28 10.84 -7.90 -13.22
C PHE A 28 11.08 -7.14 -14.51
N TYR A 29 11.53 -5.89 -14.43
CA TYR A 29 11.85 -5.07 -15.59
C TYR A 29 13.03 -5.63 -16.38
N LEU A 30 14.06 -6.12 -15.69
CA LEU A 30 15.22 -6.74 -16.31
C LEU A 30 14.84 -8.06 -17.02
N ILE A 31 14.00 -8.88 -16.40
CA ILE A 31 13.43 -10.08 -17.04
C ILE A 31 12.62 -9.67 -18.29
N GLY A 32 11.80 -8.63 -18.18
CA GLY A 32 11.03 -8.07 -19.30
C GLY A 32 11.90 -7.58 -20.45
N HIS A 33 13.05 -6.96 -20.14
CA HIS A 33 14.04 -6.58 -21.14
C HIS A 33 14.56 -7.79 -21.92
N TYR A 34 14.97 -8.86 -21.22
CA TYR A 34 15.54 -10.04 -21.88
C TYR A 34 14.48 -10.90 -22.61
N MET A 35 13.26 -11.00 -22.08
CA MET A 35 12.20 -11.83 -22.67
C MET A 35 11.39 -11.12 -23.75
N TRP A 36 11.08 -9.84 -23.54
CA TRP A 36 10.16 -9.07 -24.39
C TRP A 36 10.80 -7.85 -25.06
N LYS A 37 12.13 -7.72 -25.00
CA LYS A 37 12.89 -6.62 -25.60
C LYS A 37 12.41 -5.23 -25.15
N TRP A 38 11.95 -5.11 -23.90
CA TRP A 38 11.67 -3.81 -23.29
C TRP A 38 12.94 -2.94 -23.28
N PRO A 39 12.84 -1.60 -23.25
CA PRO A 39 14.03 -0.74 -23.20
C PRO A 39 14.87 -1.04 -21.95
N PHE A 40 16.20 -1.05 -22.08
CA PHE A 40 17.10 -1.37 -20.97
C PHE A 40 16.90 -0.40 -19.78
N PRO A 41 16.89 -0.88 -18.53
CA PRO A 41 16.75 -0.01 -17.35
C PRO A 41 17.99 0.88 -17.21
N THR A 42 17.90 2.12 -17.66
CA THR A 42 18.99 3.09 -17.47
C THR A 42 19.12 3.46 -15.99
N PRO A 43 20.30 3.93 -15.53
CA PRO A 43 20.48 4.37 -14.15
C PRO A 43 19.46 5.45 -13.71
N MET A 44 19.00 6.27 -14.66
CA MET A 44 17.96 7.27 -14.42
C MET A 44 16.62 6.62 -14.06
N VAL A 45 16.21 5.59 -14.80
CA VAL A 45 14.99 4.81 -14.54
C VAL A 45 15.02 4.15 -13.17
N ILE A 46 16.16 3.59 -12.81
CA ILE A 46 16.37 2.98 -11.48
C ILE A 46 16.08 4.03 -10.39
N PHE A 47 16.65 5.23 -10.53
CA PHE A 47 16.44 6.32 -9.58
C PHE A 47 14.98 6.79 -9.53
N GLU A 48 14.30 6.88 -10.68
CA GLU A 48 12.87 7.22 -10.76
C GLU A 48 12.00 6.18 -10.04
N ILE A 49 12.30 4.88 -10.19
CA ILE A 49 11.59 3.79 -9.49
C ILE A 49 11.81 3.94 -7.98
N PHE A 50 13.04 4.17 -7.52
CA PHE A 50 13.33 4.36 -6.10
C PHE A 50 12.56 5.53 -5.49
N ILE A 51 12.56 6.70 -6.15
CA ILE A 51 11.80 7.87 -5.70
C ILE A 51 10.30 7.54 -5.68
N THR A 52 9.79 6.94 -6.75
CA THR A 52 8.37 6.62 -6.91
C THR A 52 7.89 5.66 -5.82
N VAL A 53 8.67 4.62 -5.53
CA VAL A 53 8.37 3.65 -4.46
C VAL A 53 8.45 4.33 -3.09
N GLY A 54 9.45 5.20 -2.86
CA GLY A 54 9.58 5.95 -1.61
C GLY A 54 8.39 6.86 -1.34
N LEU A 55 8.03 7.70 -2.32
CA LEU A 55 6.90 8.62 -2.24
C LEU A 55 5.57 7.89 -2.13
N GLY A 56 5.37 6.83 -2.92
CA GLY A 56 4.18 5.99 -2.84
C GLY A 56 4.04 5.38 -1.44
N THR A 57 5.10 4.76 -0.93
CA THR A 57 5.12 4.19 0.43
C THR A 57 4.76 5.25 1.48
N LEU A 58 5.34 6.45 1.39
CA LEU A 58 5.09 7.54 2.33
C LEU A 58 3.63 7.99 2.28
N LEU A 59 3.05 8.14 1.09
CA LEU A 59 1.62 8.41 0.92
C LEU A 59 0.77 7.33 1.59
N GLY A 60 1.12 6.05 1.39
CA GLY A 60 0.44 4.94 2.05
C GLY A 60 0.47 5.04 3.58
N ILE A 61 1.64 5.36 4.15
CA ILE A 61 1.81 5.55 5.60
C ILE A 61 0.92 6.70 6.08
N VAL A 62 0.96 7.86 5.41
CA VAL A 62 0.15 9.04 5.76
C VAL A 62 -1.35 8.71 5.66
N PHE A 63 -1.78 8.02 4.60
CA PHE A 63 -3.16 7.58 4.46
C PHE A 63 -3.57 6.65 5.61
N SER A 64 -2.69 5.74 6.01
CA SER A 64 -2.98 4.84 7.13
C SER A 64 -3.06 5.53 8.49
N ARG A 65 -2.49 6.74 8.62
CA ARG A 65 -2.67 7.58 9.80
C ARG A 65 -4.06 8.24 9.83
N ILE A 66 -4.55 8.70 8.69
CA ILE A 66 -5.88 9.33 8.57
C ILE A 66 -6.99 8.27 8.66
N TRP A 67 -6.79 7.14 7.98
CA TRP A 67 -7.72 6.02 7.94
C TRP A 67 -7.01 4.72 8.35
N PRO A 68 -6.90 4.42 9.65
CA PRO A 68 -6.23 3.22 10.15
C PRO A 68 -6.99 1.96 9.72
N LEU A 69 -6.27 0.84 9.60
CA LEU A 69 -6.92 -0.44 9.29
C LEU A 69 -7.85 -0.86 10.43
N PRO A 70 -9.06 -1.35 10.10
CA PRO A 70 -9.90 -2.00 11.10
C PRO A 70 -9.20 -3.26 11.63
N PRO A 71 -9.33 -3.57 12.94
CA PRO A 71 -8.66 -4.70 13.58
C PRO A 71 -9.18 -6.04 13.02
N ARG A 72 -10.48 -6.11 12.74
CA ARG A 72 -11.16 -7.31 12.26
C ARG A 72 -10.99 -7.47 10.75
N LYS A 73 -10.82 -8.72 10.31
CA LYS A 73 -10.84 -9.08 8.89
C LYS A 73 -12.29 -9.04 8.41
N GLY A 74 -12.59 -8.16 7.45
CA GLY A 74 -13.94 -7.97 6.93
C GLY A 74 -13.95 -7.15 5.64
N PHE A 75 -15.14 -6.94 5.07
CA PHE A 75 -15.34 -6.20 3.82
C PHE A 75 -14.78 -4.77 3.90
N GLU A 76 -14.93 -4.12 5.06
CA GLU A 76 -14.38 -2.78 5.33
C GLU A 76 -12.86 -2.72 5.10
N ARG A 77 -12.12 -3.75 5.53
CA ARG A 77 -10.67 -3.81 5.34
C ARG A 77 -10.29 -3.87 3.86
N ILE A 78 -11.05 -4.63 3.07
CA ILE A 78 -10.83 -4.78 1.62
C ILE A 78 -11.14 -3.46 0.92
N MET A 79 -12.30 -2.87 1.19
CA MET A 79 -12.73 -1.59 0.61
C MET A 79 -11.76 -0.47 0.96
N ARG A 80 -11.34 -0.35 2.21
CA ARG A 80 -10.37 0.66 2.64
C ARG A 80 -9.03 0.51 1.92
N THR A 81 -8.59 -0.72 1.67
CA THR A 81 -7.33 -0.97 0.96
C THR A 81 -7.47 -0.65 -0.53
N LEU A 82 -8.59 -1.01 -1.17
CA LEU A 82 -8.89 -0.61 -2.55
C LEU A 82 -9.03 0.90 -2.72
N LEU A 83 -9.68 1.57 -1.77
CA LEU A 83 -9.90 3.00 -1.77
C LEU A 83 -8.61 3.81 -1.69
N VAL A 84 -7.52 3.25 -1.14
CA VAL A 84 -6.20 3.93 -1.19
C VAL A 84 -5.65 3.98 -2.61
N GLY A 85 -6.04 3.03 -3.45
CA GLY A 85 -5.61 2.94 -4.84
C GLY A 85 -6.10 4.13 -5.67
N ILE A 86 -7.28 4.66 -5.41
CA ILE A 86 -7.86 5.79 -6.17
C ILE A 86 -7.00 7.07 -6.05
N PRO A 87 -6.76 7.63 -4.85
CA PRO A 87 -5.92 8.80 -4.71
C PRO A 87 -4.46 8.50 -5.08
N ALA A 88 -3.98 7.28 -4.85
CA ALA A 88 -2.63 6.89 -5.25
C ALA A 88 -2.46 6.85 -6.78
N LEU A 89 -3.46 6.37 -7.53
CA LEU A 89 -3.45 6.39 -8.99
C LEU A 89 -3.45 7.81 -9.53
N GLY A 90 -4.31 8.68 -9.01
CA GLY A 90 -4.36 10.09 -9.43
C GLY A 90 -3.03 10.81 -9.21
N ILE A 91 -2.45 10.66 -8.01
CA ILE A 91 -1.13 11.24 -7.69
C ILE A 91 -0.02 10.59 -8.52
N GLY A 92 -0.07 9.27 -8.72
CA GLY A 92 0.91 8.53 -9.52
C GLY A 92 0.92 8.96 -10.99
N ILE A 93 -0.25 9.22 -11.58
CA ILE A 93 -0.37 9.76 -12.93
C ILE A 93 0.22 11.17 -12.98
N GLY A 94 -0.13 12.03 -12.02
CA GLY A 94 0.42 13.38 -11.93
C GLY A 94 1.95 13.38 -11.81
N LEU A 95 2.50 12.52 -10.94
CA LEU A 95 3.93 12.36 -10.76
C LEU A 95 4.61 11.86 -12.05
N GLN A 96 4.00 10.89 -12.72
CA GLN A 96 4.51 10.37 -13.99
C GLN A 96 4.55 11.46 -15.08
N VAL A 97 3.51 12.27 -15.18
CA VAL A 97 3.47 13.39 -16.14
C VAL A 97 4.52 14.45 -15.79
N LEU A 98 4.78 14.71 -14.50
CA LEU A 98 5.81 15.65 -14.06
C LEU A 98 7.23 15.17 -14.37
N ILE A 99 7.50 13.86 -14.25
CA ILE A 99 8.84 13.28 -14.43
C ILE A 99 9.11 12.95 -15.90
N GLN A 100 8.18 12.28 -16.58
CA GLN A 100 8.39 11.73 -17.93
C GLN A 100 7.62 12.49 -19.02
N GLY A 101 6.77 13.47 -18.67
CA GLY A 101 5.98 14.23 -19.62
C GLY A 101 4.79 13.45 -20.21
N ALA A 102 4.36 13.84 -21.41
CA ALA A 102 3.15 13.32 -22.06
C ALA A 102 3.30 11.91 -22.69
N ASN A 103 4.54 11.42 -22.85
CA ASN A 103 4.83 10.09 -23.41
C ASN A 103 5.53 9.22 -22.38
N PRO A 104 4.79 8.74 -21.37
CA PRO A 104 5.37 7.87 -20.36
C PRO A 104 5.79 6.55 -20.99
N THR A 105 7.07 6.24 -20.88
CA THR A 105 7.63 4.97 -21.32
C THR A 105 7.43 3.87 -20.27
N GLN A 106 6.99 4.24 -19.07
CA GLN A 106 6.90 3.37 -17.92
C GLN A 106 5.62 3.56 -17.13
N ALA A 107 5.17 2.48 -16.50
CA ALA A 107 4.00 2.46 -15.64
C ALA A 107 4.31 2.96 -14.22
N LEU A 108 4.96 4.13 -14.08
CA LEU A 108 5.31 4.71 -12.77
C LEU A 108 4.08 4.95 -11.89
N TYR A 109 2.93 5.30 -12.47
CA TYR A 109 1.67 5.42 -11.71
C TYR A 109 1.26 4.10 -11.05
N MET A 110 1.48 2.95 -11.69
CA MET A 110 1.18 1.64 -11.11
C MET A 110 2.15 1.31 -9.99
N VAL A 111 3.45 1.57 -10.21
CA VAL A 111 4.50 1.39 -9.20
C VAL A 111 4.19 2.23 -7.96
N PHE A 112 3.84 3.50 -8.16
CA PHE A 112 3.45 4.41 -7.10
C PHE A 112 2.23 3.89 -6.32
N THR A 113 1.21 3.45 -7.06
CA THR A 113 -0.04 2.93 -6.48
C THR A 113 0.21 1.68 -5.64
N LEU A 114 1.02 0.74 -6.15
CA LEU A 114 1.40 -0.47 -5.42
C LEU A 114 2.22 -0.13 -4.18
N ALA A 115 3.16 0.81 -4.27
CA ALA A 115 3.95 1.25 -3.13
C ALA A 115 3.07 1.90 -2.05
N ALA A 116 2.11 2.75 -2.43
CA ALA A 116 1.13 3.35 -1.53
C ALA A 116 0.21 2.32 -0.90
N TRP A 117 -0.23 1.34 -1.67
CA TRP A 117 -0.98 0.21 -1.17
C TRP A 117 -0.21 -0.55 -0.07
N PHE A 118 1.06 -0.88 -0.33
CA PHE A 118 1.90 -1.57 0.65
C PHE A 118 2.19 -0.73 1.90
N GLY A 119 2.45 0.57 1.74
CA GLY A 119 2.65 1.51 2.84
C GLY A 119 1.42 1.67 3.73
N SER A 120 0.22 1.50 3.14
CA SER A 120 -1.06 1.67 3.82
C SER A 120 -1.34 0.65 4.92
N PHE A 121 -0.55 -0.42 5.05
CA PHE A 121 -0.68 -1.44 6.10
C PHE A 121 -0.01 -1.09 7.44
N HIS A 122 0.53 0.12 7.60
CA HIS A 122 1.38 0.47 8.73
C HIS A 122 0.61 0.66 10.05
N TYR A 123 -0.55 1.30 10.04
CA TYR A 123 -1.35 1.55 11.24
C TYR A 123 -2.60 0.66 11.30
N VAL A 124 -2.75 -0.06 12.41
CA VAL A 124 -3.93 -0.87 12.73
C VAL A 124 -4.62 -0.25 13.94
N ARG A 125 -5.94 -0.09 13.87
CA ARG A 125 -6.77 0.39 14.98
C ARG A 125 -6.86 -0.71 16.05
N ILE A 126 -6.71 -0.34 17.32
CA ILE A 126 -6.92 -1.24 18.47
C ILE A 126 -8.43 -1.37 18.73
N GLU A 127 -8.93 -2.59 18.99
CA GLU A 127 -10.32 -2.79 19.39
C GLU A 127 -10.58 -2.15 20.75
N THR A 128 -11.69 -1.42 20.85
CA THR A 128 -12.20 -0.99 22.15
C THR A 128 -12.91 -2.16 22.86
N PRO A 129 -12.88 -2.22 24.21
CA PRO A 129 -13.57 -3.28 24.95
C PRO A 129 -15.07 -3.38 24.62
N GLU A 130 -15.70 -2.26 24.29
CA GLU A 130 -17.10 -2.15 23.88
C GLU A 130 -17.37 -2.86 22.54
N GLU A 131 -16.51 -2.63 21.53
CA GLU A 131 -16.61 -3.29 20.21
C GLU A 131 -16.39 -4.81 20.32
N THR A 132 -15.52 -5.25 21.23
CA THR A 132 -15.28 -6.68 21.47
C THR A 132 -16.51 -7.34 22.11
N ALA A 133 -17.11 -6.70 23.12
CA ALA A 133 -18.30 -7.22 23.81
C ALA A 133 -19.51 -7.31 22.88
N GLU A 134 -19.74 -6.29 22.04
CA GLU A 134 -20.83 -6.28 21.07
C GLU A 134 -20.68 -7.39 20.02
N TYR A 135 -19.45 -7.62 19.55
CA TYR A 135 -19.18 -8.70 18.60
C TYR A 135 -19.47 -10.08 19.20
N GLU A 136 -19.00 -10.35 20.43
CA GLU A 136 -19.25 -11.62 21.10
C GLU A 136 -20.75 -11.88 21.28
N GLU A 137 -21.53 -10.84 21.58
CA GLU A 137 -22.98 -10.94 21.68
C GLU A 137 -23.64 -11.27 20.34
N ARG A 138 -23.19 -10.64 19.24
CA ARG A 138 -23.67 -10.94 17.88
C ARG A 138 -23.30 -12.36 17.42
N GLU A 139 -22.09 -12.84 17.74
CA GLU A 139 -21.63 -14.21 17.49
C GLU A 139 -22.50 -15.23 18.25
N LYS A 140 -22.77 -14.98 19.53
CA LYS A 140 -23.65 -15.83 20.35
C LYS A 140 -25.06 -15.89 19.76
N LYS A 141 -25.63 -14.75 19.34
CA LYS A 141 -26.94 -14.69 18.68
C LYS A 141 -26.96 -15.47 17.36
N ARG A 142 -25.90 -15.38 16.55
CA ARG A 142 -25.76 -16.16 15.30
C ARG A 142 -25.75 -17.66 15.56
N LYS A 143 -24.95 -18.13 16.52
CA LYS A 143 -24.86 -19.57 16.87
C LYS A 143 -26.17 -20.11 17.43
N LYS A 144 -26.86 -19.32 18.27
CA LYS A 144 -28.15 -19.69 18.84
C LYS A 144 -29.28 -19.77 17.80
N LYS A 145 -29.17 -19.06 16.67
CA LYS A 145 -30.14 -19.12 15.56
C LYS A 145 -29.91 -20.32 14.62
N GLN A 146 -28.80 -21.03 14.78
CA GLN A 146 -28.44 -22.21 13.97
C GLN A 146 -28.75 -23.54 14.67
N ILE A 147 -29.22 -23.49 15.92
CA ILE A 147 -29.73 -24.62 16.72
C ILE A 147 -31.25 -24.49 16.74
#